data_AF-A0A4Q1B9S4-F1
#
_entry.id   AF-A0A4Q1B9S4-F1
#
_cell.length_a   1.000
_cell.length_b   1.000
_cell.length_c   1.000
_cell.angle_alpha   90.00
_cell.angle_beta   90.00
_cell.angle_gamma   90.00
#
_symmetry.space_group_name_H-M   'P 1'
#
loop_
_entity.id
_entity.type
_entity.pdbx_description
1 polymer ?
#
loop_
_entity_poly.entity_id
_entity_poly.type
_entity_poly.pdbx_seq_one_letter_code
_entity_poly.pdbx_strand_id
1 'polypeptide(L)'
;MSLPPFLIYSASQSTSSQVLSAAEDRKPDIPSKTPTVKSTPPSQDRLFALYSFTSSQRTTNPTGYSVNLSWWSKTLEDVLSGGWMVDRLILRVGDGLISRLEWEGRRVKGLGGVIEHLSHTSPPTLHSLNHFLSSQTPLLQPPSLTRRLIGIPLWWILNQLNPFNSGEMESEGSLWKRYKGDYVHLGLLQQVTSAFISYIRSHPPTTYTESLHSTKSFIVTFSVICIPKTWKKIPDGEAEDKLSDQDMKVLLKWLERDCGVLVTDGEVIKILSENQIGESITEADRGTLQVLTTLRKVDEQVEKLEEEIQLCQEKAKKYLSSGQRTLAISRLRSKKALEDVLEKRLGAGEKLRAVVRSFDQAQTDVEVMAAYQTSTSTLRQLLSHPSLSLDKVEETTEALASALADQREVDDAMAIGEKILGQNAVDEDDLEKELEAMVRDAEEVQKKEKEMAEATFARAAERTPAHNVPQREKVDTIATSQLAGSIISDEEARRRVEIPLAMDNDQSPVREVETGVRQKFLMVEGQDSLWEERYLAAREREAGEKMRAEKERLERQMVVE
;
A
#
# COMPACT_ATOMS: atom_id res chain seq x y z
N MET A 1 83.09 -2.13 -5.16
CA MET A 1 82.66 -3.53 -5.04
C MET A 1 81.13 -3.54 -5.09
N SER A 2 80.40 -4.33 -5.88
CA SER A 2 80.66 -5.13 -7.07
C SER A 2 79.30 -5.70 -7.46
N LEU A 3 78.81 -5.42 -8.67
CA LEU A 3 77.81 -6.22 -9.38
C LEU A 3 78.53 -7.41 -10.10
N PRO A 4 77.91 -8.20 -11.01
CA PRO A 4 76.58 -8.82 -10.84
C PRO A 4 76.34 -10.37 -10.88
N PRO A 5 76.78 -11.21 -11.85
CA PRO A 5 75.77 -11.81 -12.76
C PRO A 5 75.78 -13.33 -13.08
N PHE A 6 74.67 -13.74 -13.72
CA PHE A 6 74.43 -14.95 -14.57
C PHE A 6 74.20 -16.29 -13.85
N LEU A 7 73.38 -17.23 -14.36
CA LEU A 7 73.09 -17.71 -15.74
C LEU A 7 71.56 -17.76 -15.99
N ILE A 8 70.91 -17.57 -17.16
CA ILE A 8 71.17 -17.85 -18.60
C ILE A 8 71.49 -19.32 -18.94
N TYR A 9 70.50 -20.02 -19.52
CA TYR A 9 70.69 -20.60 -20.85
C TYR A 9 69.38 -20.67 -21.65
N SER A 10 69.50 -20.65 -22.98
CA SER A 10 68.40 -20.56 -23.94
C SER A 10 68.61 -21.53 -25.11
N ALA A 11 67.66 -21.55 -26.05
CA ALA A 11 67.69 -22.25 -27.34
C ALA A 11 67.52 -23.79 -27.26
N SER A 12 67.08 -24.49 -28.32
CA SER A 12 66.95 -24.05 -29.73
C SER A 12 65.84 -24.77 -30.53
N GLN A 13 65.02 -23.96 -31.23
CA GLN A 13 64.69 -24.02 -32.67
C GLN A 13 64.08 -25.26 -33.38
N SER A 14 63.35 -24.90 -34.46
CA SER A 14 63.20 -25.61 -35.75
C SER A 14 62.09 -26.69 -35.85
N THR A 15 61.28 -26.77 -36.91
CA THR A 15 61.13 -25.92 -38.14
C THR A 15 59.76 -26.14 -38.79
N SER A 16 59.29 -25.17 -39.59
CA SER A 16 58.51 -25.26 -40.87
C SER A 16 57.38 -26.31 -41.07
N SER A 17 56.36 -26.09 -41.91
CA SER A 17 55.73 -24.90 -42.52
C SER A 17 54.60 -25.42 -43.42
N GLN A 18 53.50 -24.67 -43.54
CA GLN A 18 52.47 -24.76 -44.61
C GLN A 18 51.72 -26.11 -44.78
N VAL A 19 50.38 -26.05 -44.73
CA VAL A 19 49.50 -26.09 -45.92
C VAL A 19 48.19 -25.36 -45.55
N LEU A 20 47.61 -24.62 -46.51
CA LEU A 20 46.32 -23.91 -46.35
C LEU A 20 45.13 -24.90 -46.36
N SER A 21 44.01 -24.55 -45.72
CA SER A 21 42.67 -24.49 -46.37
C SER A 21 41.48 -24.65 -45.39
N ALA A 22 40.57 -23.66 -45.44
CA ALA A 22 39.11 -23.75 -45.21
C ALA A 22 38.51 -24.03 -43.80
N ALA A 23 37.22 -23.65 -43.70
CA ALA A 23 36.22 -23.96 -42.65
C ALA A 23 36.26 -23.17 -41.31
N GLU A 24 35.74 -21.94 -41.38
CA GLU A 24 34.58 -21.42 -40.61
C GLU A 24 34.45 -21.62 -39.08
N ASP A 25 34.31 -20.46 -38.42
CA ASP A 25 33.51 -20.17 -37.21
C ASP A 25 32.99 -21.34 -36.35
N ARG A 26 33.65 -21.59 -35.22
CA ARG A 26 33.01 -22.06 -33.97
C ARG A 26 33.63 -21.42 -32.73
N LYS A 27 32.94 -20.43 -32.15
CA LYS A 27 33.11 -20.07 -30.73
C LYS A 27 32.75 -21.28 -29.85
N PRO A 28 33.44 -21.52 -28.71
CA PRO A 28 33.02 -22.53 -27.76
C PRO A 28 31.75 -22.07 -27.02
N ASP A 29 30.65 -22.80 -27.20
CA ASP A 29 29.42 -22.57 -26.43
C ASP A 29 29.65 -22.87 -24.95
N ILE A 30 29.52 -21.84 -24.11
CA ILE A 30 29.41 -21.98 -22.66
C ILE A 30 27.93 -22.24 -22.36
N PRO A 31 27.52 -23.42 -21.84
CA PRO A 31 26.12 -23.68 -21.53
C PRO A 31 25.67 -22.89 -20.29
N SER A 32 25.27 -21.64 -20.50
CA SER A 32 24.66 -20.78 -19.48
C SER A 32 23.23 -21.24 -19.15
N LYS A 33 23.13 -22.33 -18.39
CA LYS A 33 21.90 -22.81 -17.77
C LYS A 33 22.13 -23.08 -16.29
N THR A 34 22.12 -22.01 -15.50
CA THR A 34 21.85 -22.14 -14.05
C THR A 34 20.47 -22.77 -13.89
N PRO A 35 20.34 -23.98 -13.33
CA PRO A 35 19.03 -24.57 -13.13
C PRO A 35 18.30 -23.74 -12.09
N THR A 36 17.21 -23.07 -12.50
CA THR A 36 16.26 -22.48 -11.57
C THR A 36 15.59 -23.63 -10.84
N VAL A 37 16.10 -23.96 -9.64
CA VAL A 37 15.57 -25.04 -8.81
C VAL A 37 14.18 -24.65 -8.35
N LYS A 38 13.17 -25.03 -9.13
CA LYS A 38 11.81 -25.18 -8.65
C LYS A 38 11.87 -26.23 -7.55
N SER A 39 11.63 -25.83 -6.30
CA SER A 39 11.64 -26.74 -5.16
C SER A 39 10.61 -27.84 -5.38
N THR A 40 11.08 -29.04 -5.72
CA THR A 40 10.22 -30.22 -5.74
C THR A 40 9.69 -30.46 -4.33
N PRO A 41 8.42 -30.87 -4.17
CA PRO A 41 7.89 -31.21 -2.87
C PRO A 41 8.75 -32.34 -2.26
N PRO A 42 9.00 -32.32 -0.94
CA PRO A 42 9.80 -33.35 -0.28
C PRO A 42 9.16 -34.75 -0.48
N SER A 43 9.99 -35.77 -0.62
CA SER A 43 9.50 -37.16 -0.65
C SER A 43 8.82 -37.53 0.68
N GLN A 44 7.98 -38.56 0.66
CA GLN A 44 7.25 -39.00 1.86
C GLN A 44 8.19 -39.38 3.01
N ASP A 45 9.32 -40.05 2.71
CA ASP A 45 10.38 -40.34 3.68
C ASP A 45 11.03 -39.08 4.25
N ARG A 46 11.21 -38.04 3.41
CA ARG A 46 11.73 -36.75 3.84
C ARG A 46 10.74 -36.03 4.77
N LEU A 47 9.44 -36.11 4.50
CA LEU A 47 8.39 -35.62 5.40
C LEU A 47 8.37 -36.38 6.73
N PHE A 48 8.45 -37.71 6.73
CA PHE A 48 8.57 -38.48 7.97
C PHE A 48 9.79 -38.07 8.80
N ALA A 49 10.95 -37.83 8.16
CA ALA A 49 12.15 -37.33 8.83
C ALA A 49 11.98 -35.90 9.41
N LEU A 50 11.30 -35.00 8.69
CA LEU A 50 11.04 -33.62 9.12
C LEU A 50 10.09 -33.53 10.32
N TYR A 51 9.09 -34.42 10.40
CA TYR A 51 8.11 -34.46 11.48
C TYR A 51 8.59 -35.22 12.72
N SER A 52 9.45 -36.23 12.53
CA SER A 52 10.10 -36.99 13.62
C SER A 52 11.36 -36.32 14.19
N PHE A 53 11.79 -35.20 13.59
CA PHE A 53 12.88 -34.34 14.00
C PHE A 53 12.86 -33.98 15.50
N THR A 54 14.03 -34.00 16.14
CA THR A 54 14.24 -33.58 17.55
C THR A 54 15.61 -32.94 17.74
N SER A 55 15.75 -32.15 18.80
CA SER A 55 16.99 -31.59 19.34
C SER A 55 18.07 -32.63 19.66
N SER A 56 17.73 -33.92 19.86
CA SER A 56 18.70 -35.03 19.97
C SER A 56 19.58 -35.21 18.74
N GLN A 57 19.14 -34.71 17.58
CA GLN A 57 19.96 -34.73 16.37
C GLN A 57 21.09 -33.68 16.42
N ARG A 58 21.08 -32.70 17.34
CA ARG A 58 22.19 -31.73 17.51
C ARG A 58 23.54 -32.42 17.78
N THR A 59 23.53 -33.52 18.54
CA THR A 59 24.73 -34.30 18.89
C THR A 59 24.89 -35.54 18.02
N THR A 60 23.79 -36.23 17.69
CA THR A 60 23.82 -37.51 16.97
C THR A 60 23.90 -37.37 15.44
N ASN A 61 23.40 -36.28 14.87
CA ASN A 61 23.46 -35.99 13.43
C ASN A 61 23.37 -34.47 13.16
N PRO A 62 24.43 -33.69 13.46
CA PRO A 62 24.40 -32.23 13.37
C PRO A 62 24.07 -31.72 11.96
N THR A 63 24.55 -32.40 10.91
CA THR A 63 24.26 -32.05 9.51
C THR A 63 22.79 -32.31 9.14
N GLY A 64 22.22 -33.44 9.58
CA GLY A 64 20.78 -33.68 9.42
C GLY A 64 19.95 -32.67 10.20
N TYR A 65 20.42 -32.29 11.40
CA TYR A 65 19.76 -31.28 12.23
C TYR A 65 19.71 -29.91 11.54
N SER A 66 20.83 -29.42 10.99
CA SER A 66 20.88 -28.12 10.32
C SER A 66 20.03 -28.06 9.04
N VAL A 67 19.95 -29.15 8.26
CA VAL A 67 19.11 -29.22 7.05
C VAL A 67 17.62 -29.33 7.39
N ASN A 68 17.26 -29.98 8.49
CA ASN A 68 15.88 -29.97 9.00
C ASN A 68 15.50 -28.58 9.52
N LEU A 69 16.44 -27.89 10.17
CA LEU A 69 16.24 -26.55 10.72
C LEU A 69 16.07 -25.50 9.63
N SER A 70 16.91 -25.50 8.59
CA SER A 70 16.78 -24.56 7.46
C SER A 70 15.47 -24.77 6.69
N TRP A 71 15.04 -26.03 6.54
CA TRP A 71 13.72 -26.34 5.98
C TRP A 71 12.59 -25.74 6.83
N TRP A 72 12.55 -26.05 8.13
CA TRP A 72 11.52 -25.51 9.02
C TRP A 72 11.54 -23.99 9.14
N SER A 73 12.72 -23.36 9.12
CA SER A 73 12.86 -21.90 9.06
C SER A 73 12.18 -21.33 7.81
N LYS A 74 12.44 -21.91 6.64
CA LYS A 74 11.85 -21.43 5.39
C LYS A 74 10.35 -21.73 5.33
N THR A 75 9.91 -22.88 5.84
CA THR A 75 8.48 -23.19 5.98
C THR A 75 7.75 -22.17 6.86
N LEU A 76 8.32 -21.75 8.00
CA LEU A 76 7.71 -20.72 8.85
C LEU A 76 7.67 -19.34 8.18
N GLU A 77 8.71 -18.98 7.43
CA GLU A 77 8.74 -17.76 6.60
C GLU A 77 7.67 -17.78 5.50
N ASP A 78 7.50 -18.92 4.80
CA ASP A 78 6.51 -19.12 3.74
C ASP A 78 5.07 -19.17 4.29
N VAL A 79 4.87 -19.70 5.50
CA VAL A 79 3.59 -19.70 6.22
C VAL A 79 3.12 -18.28 6.53
N LEU A 80 4.02 -17.42 7.00
CA LEU A 80 3.72 -16.03 7.33
C LEU A 80 3.54 -15.17 6.08
N SER A 81 4.53 -15.16 5.18
CA SER A 81 4.48 -14.37 3.95
C SER A 81 3.34 -14.80 3.02
N GLY A 82 3.06 -16.10 2.93
CA GLY A 82 1.94 -16.67 2.18
C GLY A 82 0.56 -16.40 2.79
N GLY A 83 0.48 -15.89 4.03
CA GLY A 83 -0.76 -15.49 4.68
C GLY A 83 -1.57 -16.66 5.26
N TRP A 84 -0.93 -17.76 5.65
CA TRP A 84 -1.61 -18.91 6.27
C TRP A 84 -1.92 -18.70 7.76
N MET A 85 -1.49 -17.57 8.30
CA MET A 85 -1.93 -16.98 9.58
C MET A 85 -2.44 -15.57 9.31
N VAL A 86 -3.29 -15.05 10.21
CA VAL A 86 -3.82 -13.67 10.15
C VAL A 86 -2.70 -12.61 10.16
N ASP A 87 -1.67 -12.82 10.98
CA ASP A 87 -0.48 -11.95 11.01
C ASP A 87 0.57 -12.47 10.02
N ARG A 88 1.20 -11.55 9.28
CA ARG A 88 2.25 -11.85 8.29
C ARG A 88 3.66 -11.53 8.80
N LEU A 89 3.79 -10.80 9.91
CA LEU A 89 5.08 -10.49 10.56
C LEU A 89 5.24 -11.16 11.92
N ILE A 90 4.14 -11.64 12.53
CA ILE A 90 4.12 -12.22 13.88
C ILE A 90 3.83 -13.72 13.83
N LEU A 91 4.83 -14.52 14.21
CA LEU A 91 4.67 -15.95 14.45
C LEU A 91 4.10 -16.22 15.84
N ARG A 92 2.85 -16.69 15.89
CA ARG A 92 2.20 -17.14 17.14
C ARG A 92 2.54 -18.60 17.43
N VAL A 93 3.60 -18.83 18.21
CA VAL A 93 4.07 -20.17 18.57
C VAL A 93 3.19 -20.75 19.68
N GLY A 94 2.19 -21.52 19.29
CA GLY A 94 1.27 -22.19 20.21
C GLY A 94 0.67 -23.47 19.62
N ASP A 95 -0.26 -24.10 20.35
CA ASP A 95 -0.79 -25.41 19.95
C ASP A 95 -1.59 -25.33 18.63
N GLY A 96 -2.17 -24.16 18.32
CA GLY A 96 -2.80 -23.89 17.01
C GLY A 96 -1.81 -23.91 15.83
N LEU A 97 -0.55 -23.48 16.02
CA LEU A 97 0.49 -23.62 15.00
C LEU A 97 0.84 -25.09 14.77
N ILE A 98 0.93 -25.89 15.85
CA ILE A 98 1.17 -27.35 15.74
C ILE A 98 0.02 -28.05 15.02
N SER A 99 -1.23 -27.68 15.31
CA SER A 99 -2.41 -28.25 14.66
C SER A 99 -2.54 -27.88 13.18
N ARG A 100 -2.08 -26.68 12.77
CA ARG A 100 -1.98 -26.32 11.35
C ARG A 100 -0.87 -27.09 10.65
N LEU A 101 0.31 -27.17 11.27
CA LEU A 101 1.44 -27.99 10.82
C LEU A 101 1.26 -29.49 11.10
N GLU A 102 0.03 -30.01 11.15
CA GLU A 102 -0.22 -31.45 11.31
C GLU A 102 -0.36 -32.11 9.93
N TRP A 103 0.38 -33.20 9.69
CA TRP A 103 0.36 -33.93 8.42
C TRP A 103 0.08 -35.42 8.68
N GLU A 104 -0.98 -35.97 8.09
CA GLU A 104 -1.42 -37.37 8.29
C GLU A 104 -1.53 -37.77 9.78
N GLY A 105 -2.03 -36.88 10.64
CA GLY A 105 -2.13 -37.09 12.10
C GLY A 105 -0.81 -36.98 12.86
N ARG A 106 0.27 -36.52 12.19
CA ARG A 106 1.62 -36.38 12.78
C ARG A 106 1.90 -34.93 13.10
N ARG A 107 2.31 -34.68 14.35
CA ARG A 107 2.73 -33.37 14.84
C ARG A 107 4.25 -33.24 14.79
N VAL A 108 4.71 -32.02 14.49
CA VAL A 108 6.13 -31.66 14.51
C VAL A 108 6.65 -31.73 15.95
N LYS A 109 7.66 -32.57 16.20
CA LYS A 109 8.23 -32.75 17.55
C LYS A 109 9.24 -31.65 17.90
N GLY A 110 10.28 -31.50 17.09
CA GLY A 110 11.42 -30.61 17.35
C GLY A 110 11.18 -29.11 17.15
N LEU A 111 9.93 -28.65 17.03
CA LEU A 111 9.61 -27.26 16.71
C LEU A 111 10.15 -26.28 17.76
N GLY A 112 10.10 -26.64 19.05
CA GLY A 112 10.69 -25.83 20.13
C GLY A 112 12.19 -25.57 19.91
N GLY A 113 12.93 -26.59 19.46
CA GLY A 113 14.35 -26.46 19.11
C GLY A 113 14.63 -25.64 17.84
N VAL A 114 13.66 -25.50 16.93
CA VAL A 114 13.74 -24.57 15.78
C VAL A 114 13.56 -23.13 16.26
N ILE A 115 12.49 -22.84 17.03
CA ILE A 115 12.21 -21.50 17.55
C ILE A 115 13.34 -21.00 18.45
N GLU A 116 13.90 -21.87 19.29
CA GLU A 116 15.11 -21.59 20.07
C GLU A 116 16.25 -21.10 19.18
N HIS A 117 16.61 -21.85 18.14
CA HIS A 117 17.74 -21.51 17.28
C HIS A 117 17.49 -20.22 16.50
N LEU A 118 16.29 -20.04 15.95
CA LEU A 118 15.92 -18.81 15.23
C LEU A 118 15.93 -17.57 16.14
N SER A 119 15.72 -17.76 17.44
CA SER A 119 15.82 -16.70 18.46
C SER A 119 17.25 -16.39 18.90
N HIS A 120 18.20 -17.32 18.71
CA HIS A 120 19.61 -17.20 19.11
C HIS A 120 20.59 -17.10 17.93
N THR A 121 20.07 -17.05 16.69
CA THR A 121 20.87 -16.75 15.50
C THR A 121 21.45 -15.33 15.64
N SER A 122 22.58 -15.04 15.00
CA SER A 122 23.18 -13.69 14.98
C SER A 122 23.28 -13.18 13.55
N PRO A 123 22.42 -12.22 13.12
CA PRO A 123 21.31 -11.61 13.85
C PRO A 123 20.13 -12.60 14.08
N PRO A 124 19.25 -12.35 15.06
CA PRO A 124 18.12 -13.23 15.34
C PRO A 124 17.07 -13.16 14.22
N THR A 125 16.58 -14.31 13.76
CA THR A 125 15.50 -14.38 12.76
C THR A 125 14.15 -14.12 13.41
N LEU A 126 13.94 -14.69 14.59
CA LEU A 126 12.75 -14.49 15.43
C LEU A 126 13.13 -13.68 16.67
N HIS A 127 12.32 -12.70 17.02
CA HIS A 127 12.52 -11.90 18.23
C HIS A 127 11.20 -11.84 19.02
N SER A 128 11.22 -12.10 20.33
CA SER A 128 10.01 -12.07 21.15
C SER A 128 9.25 -10.75 20.96
N LEU A 129 7.93 -10.83 20.72
CA LEU A 129 7.08 -9.67 20.44
C LEU A 129 7.05 -8.68 21.60
N ASN A 130 6.98 -9.18 22.84
CA ASN A 130 7.01 -8.33 24.03
C ASN A 130 8.34 -7.56 24.13
N HIS A 131 9.48 -8.26 24.03
CA HIS A 131 10.79 -7.63 24.04
C HIS A 131 10.97 -6.67 22.85
N PHE A 132 10.41 -7.00 21.68
CA PHE A 132 10.48 -6.17 20.48
C PHE A 132 9.76 -4.84 20.69
N LEU A 133 8.54 -4.86 21.23
CA LEU A 133 7.73 -3.65 21.44
C LEU A 133 8.24 -2.81 22.62
N SER A 134 8.77 -3.44 23.68
CA SER A 134 9.31 -2.73 24.84
C SER A 134 10.71 -2.15 24.64
N SER A 135 11.48 -2.65 23.67
CA SER A 135 12.85 -2.17 23.44
C SER A 135 12.90 -0.74 22.91
N GLN A 136 13.64 0.12 23.62
CA GLN A 136 13.95 1.51 23.26
C GLN A 136 15.27 1.64 22.48
N THR A 137 15.91 0.53 22.09
CA THR A 137 17.19 0.52 21.39
C THR A 137 17.05 -0.17 20.03
N PRO A 138 17.65 0.37 18.95
CA PRO A 138 17.75 -0.36 17.68
C PRO A 138 18.30 -1.77 17.92
N LEU A 139 17.71 -2.76 17.26
CA LEU A 139 18.04 -4.18 17.44
C LEU A 139 19.16 -4.65 16.51
N LEU A 140 19.42 -3.93 15.41
CA LEU A 140 20.40 -4.32 14.38
C LEU A 140 21.54 -3.32 14.14
N GLN A 141 21.53 -2.14 14.77
CA GLN A 141 22.64 -1.20 14.62
C GLN A 141 23.86 -1.61 15.47
N PRO A 142 25.06 -1.76 14.89
CA PRO A 142 26.29 -1.90 15.69
C PRO A 142 26.57 -0.59 16.47
N PRO A 143 27.22 -0.65 17.64
CA PRO A 143 27.41 0.50 18.52
C PRO A 143 28.47 1.50 18.02
N SER A 144 28.11 2.29 17.00
CA SER A 144 28.80 3.50 16.55
C SER A 144 27.74 4.43 15.93
N LEU A 145 27.55 5.67 16.38
CA LEU A 145 28.52 6.61 16.95
C LEU A 145 28.05 7.21 18.29
N THR A 146 28.96 7.24 19.27
CA THR A 146 28.89 8.00 20.54
C THR A 146 27.61 7.89 21.41
N ARG A 147 27.81 7.33 22.63
CA ARG A 147 26.92 7.38 23.82
C ARG A 147 25.85 6.26 23.97
N ARG A 148 26.30 5.07 24.38
CA ARG A 148 25.55 4.18 25.30
C ARG A 148 26.47 3.31 26.17
N LEU A 149 27.26 3.96 27.03
CA LEU A 149 27.93 3.31 28.18
C LEU A 149 27.00 3.33 29.41
N ILE A 150 25.85 2.65 29.31
CA ILE A 150 25.09 2.13 30.46
C ILE A 150 24.53 0.77 30.06
N GLY A 151 24.90 -0.28 30.80
CA GLY A 151 24.13 -1.53 30.88
C GLY A 151 23.94 -2.33 29.59
N ILE A 152 25.01 -2.88 29.03
CA ILE A 152 24.87 -4.15 28.28
C ILE A 152 24.39 -5.21 29.30
N PRO A 153 23.24 -5.88 29.11
CA PRO A 153 22.85 -6.99 29.98
C PRO A 153 23.74 -8.19 29.69
N LEU A 154 24.86 -8.30 30.42
CA LEU A 154 25.89 -9.33 30.31
C LEU A 154 25.44 -10.76 30.69
N TRP A 155 24.14 -11.06 30.64
CA TRP A 155 23.60 -12.38 30.96
C TRP A 155 24.03 -13.45 29.92
N TRP A 156 24.25 -13.04 28.67
CA TRP A 156 24.74 -13.92 27.60
C TRP A 156 26.18 -14.41 27.82
N ILE A 157 27.10 -13.55 28.26
CA ILE A 157 28.49 -13.95 28.57
C ILE A 157 28.52 -14.89 29.78
N LEU A 158 27.64 -14.68 30.76
CA LEU A 158 27.57 -15.54 31.95
C LEU A 158 27.07 -16.96 31.63
N ASN A 159 26.22 -17.14 30.62
CA ASN A 159 25.66 -18.44 30.26
C ASN A 159 26.52 -19.26 29.29
N GLN A 160 27.43 -18.61 28.54
CA GLN A 160 28.45 -19.29 27.71
C GLN A 160 29.70 -19.70 28.51
N LEU A 161 29.93 -19.09 29.68
CA LEU A 161 31.12 -19.33 30.52
C LEU A 161 30.81 -20.10 31.82
N ASN A 162 29.79 -20.95 31.82
CA ASN A 162 29.56 -21.91 32.90
C ASN A 162 29.95 -23.35 32.46
N PRO A 163 31.25 -23.71 32.48
CA PRO A 163 31.73 -25.04 32.04
C PRO A 163 31.28 -26.19 32.96
N PHE A 164 30.50 -25.91 34.00
CA PHE A 164 29.94 -26.90 34.93
C PHE A 164 28.50 -27.33 34.62
N ASN A 165 27.82 -26.73 33.65
CA ASN A 165 26.54 -27.27 33.17
C ASN A 165 26.78 -28.36 32.12
N SER A 166 27.26 -29.52 32.57
CA SER A 166 27.36 -30.73 31.76
C SER A 166 25.98 -31.09 31.22
N GLY A 167 25.75 -30.85 29.93
CA GLY A 167 24.41 -30.78 29.36
C GLY A 167 23.61 -32.07 29.47
N GLU A 168 22.68 -32.12 30.42
CA GLU A 168 21.43 -32.82 30.18
C GLU A 168 20.73 -32.13 29.00
N MET A 169 20.42 -32.93 27.98
CA MET A 169 19.78 -32.45 26.79
C MET A 169 18.33 -32.08 27.12
N GLU A 170 17.97 -30.78 27.10
CA GLU A 170 16.61 -30.34 27.45
C GLU A 170 15.56 -31.12 26.64
N SER A 171 14.57 -31.69 27.33
CA SER A 171 13.51 -32.47 26.69
C SER A 171 12.66 -31.59 25.77
N GLU A 172 12.16 -32.13 24.66
CA GLU A 172 11.28 -31.38 23.73
C GLU A 172 10.08 -30.74 24.43
N GLY A 173 9.52 -31.42 25.45
CA GLY A 173 8.42 -30.87 26.25
C GLY A 173 8.82 -29.67 27.11
N SER A 174 10.09 -29.56 27.50
CA SER A 174 10.65 -28.39 28.20
C SER A 174 10.92 -27.26 27.22
N LEU A 175 11.57 -27.54 26.09
CA LEU A 175 11.83 -26.58 25.01
C LEU A 175 10.52 -25.96 24.50
N TRP A 176 9.50 -26.78 24.22
CA TRP A 176 8.20 -26.29 23.76
C TRP A 176 7.53 -25.37 24.79
N LYS A 177 7.54 -25.74 26.08
CA LYS A 177 6.99 -24.88 27.15
C LYS A 177 7.72 -23.55 27.28
N ARG A 178 9.05 -23.54 27.10
CA ARG A 178 9.91 -22.37 27.23
C ARG A 178 9.80 -21.40 26.07
N TYR A 179 9.70 -21.92 24.84
CA TYR A 179 9.68 -21.10 23.61
C TYR A 179 8.28 -20.88 23.03
N LYS A 180 7.21 -21.28 23.73
CA LYS A 180 5.82 -20.91 23.40
C LYS A 180 5.62 -19.39 23.59
N GLY A 181 4.98 -18.72 22.62
CA GLY A 181 4.74 -17.27 22.65
C GLY A 181 4.73 -16.63 21.27
N ASP A 182 4.63 -15.31 21.24
CA ASP A 182 4.56 -14.54 19.99
C ASP A 182 5.93 -13.94 19.64
N TYR A 183 6.33 -14.05 18.37
CA TYR A 183 7.63 -13.62 17.86
C TYR A 183 7.49 -12.81 16.58
N VAL A 184 8.22 -11.70 16.48
CA VAL A 184 8.39 -10.94 15.23
C VAL A 184 9.44 -11.63 14.35
N HIS A 185 9.12 -11.85 13.08
CA HIS A 185 10.05 -12.38 12.09
C HIS A 185 10.83 -11.23 11.42
N LEU A 186 12.05 -10.96 11.88
CA LEU A 186 12.83 -9.78 11.44
C LEU A 186 13.09 -9.77 9.92
N GLY A 187 13.33 -10.93 9.30
CA GLY A 187 13.55 -11.01 7.85
C GLY A 187 12.34 -10.59 6.99
N LEU A 188 11.11 -10.84 7.44
CA LEU A 188 9.88 -10.42 6.74
C LEU A 188 9.58 -8.95 7.03
N LEU A 189 9.81 -8.51 8.27
CA LEU A 189 9.72 -7.11 8.67
C LEU A 189 10.66 -6.22 7.84
N GLN A 190 11.88 -6.67 7.57
CA GLN A 190 12.83 -5.98 6.68
C GLN A 190 12.33 -5.90 5.23
N GLN A 191 11.65 -6.93 4.71
CA GLN A 191 11.06 -6.90 3.35
C GLN A 191 9.87 -5.94 3.27
N VAL A 192 9.00 -5.91 4.29
CA VAL A 192 7.90 -4.95 4.39
C VAL A 192 8.43 -3.51 4.54
N THR A 193 9.49 -3.34 5.33
CA THR A 193 10.18 -2.06 5.52
C THR A 193 10.82 -1.55 4.24
N SER A 194 11.47 -2.42 3.46
CA SER A 194 12.07 -2.02 2.18
C SER A 194 11.02 -1.71 1.12
N ALA A 195 9.86 -2.39 1.14
CA ALA A 195 8.70 -2.02 0.34
C ALA A 195 8.17 -0.62 0.72
N PHE A 196 8.00 -0.32 2.03
CA PHE A 196 7.62 1.02 2.51
C PHE A 196 8.61 2.10 2.05
N ILE A 197 9.92 1.92 2.30
CA ILE A 197 10.94 2.90 1.92
C ILE A 197 11.00 3.10 0.40
N SER A 198 10.85 2.03 -0.38
CA SER A 198 10.76 2.10 -1.85
C SER A 198 9.53 2.87 -2.33
N TYR A 199 8.39 2.70 -1.64
CA TYR A 199 7.17 3.45 -1.92
C TYR A 199 7.35 4.94 -1.62
N ILE A 200 7.84 5.31 -0.43
CA ILE A 200 8.08 6.72 -0.05
C ILE A 200 9.12 7.38 -0.98
N ARG A 201 10.13 6.65 -1.46
CA ARG A 201 11.09 7.20 -2.44
C ARG A 201 10.51 7.41 -3.84
N SER A 202 9.51 6.63 -4.23
CA SER A 202 8.81 6.80 -5.52
C SER A 202 7.64 7.79 -5.43
N HIS A 203 7.13 8.02 -4.22
CA HIS A 203 6.02 8.93 -3.91
C HIS A 203 6.40 9.76 -2.67
N PRO A 204 7.41 10.66 -2.78
CA PRO A 204 7.81 11.50 -1.66
C PRO A 204 6.64 12.43 -1.28
N PRO A 205 6.38 12.69 0.01
CA PRO A 205 5.37 13.66 0.42
C PRO A 205 5.76 15.02 -0.16
N THR A 206 4.92 15.57 -1.03
CA THR A 206 5.15 16.85 -1.70
C THR A 206 4.76 18.04 -0.83
N THR A 207 3.93 17.75 0.17
CA THR A 207 3.13 18.70 0.90
C THR A 207 3.20 18.35 2.39
N TYR A 208 3.27 19.34 3.28
CA TYR A 208 3.40 19.12 4.73
C TYR A 208 2.27 18.24 5.28
N THR A 209 1.03 18.49 4.86
CA THR A 209 -0.14 17.68 5.26
C THR A 209 -0.12 16.24 4.73
N GLU A 210 0.62 15.93 3.65
CA GLU A 210 0.82 14.55 3.18
C GLU A 210 1.78 13.74 4.07
N SER A 211 2.72 14.41 4.75
CA SER A 211 3.65 13.76 5.69
C SER A 211 3.02 13.34 7.02
N LEU A 212 1.82 13.87 7.33
CA LEU A 212 1.14 13.70 8.62
C LEU A 212 0.00 12.69 8.55
N HIS A 213 0.08 11.68 9.40
CA HIS A 213 -0.93 10.63 9.50
C HIS A 213 -1.37 10.38 10.94
N SER A 214 -2.65 10.10 11.11
CA SER A 214 -3.15 9.39 12.29
C SER A 214 -2.78 7.91 12.21
N THR A 215 -2.71 7.20 13.34
CA THR A 215 -2.52 5.73 13.37
C THR A 215 -3.48 5.01 12.42
N LYS A 216 -4.76 5.41 12.40
CA LYS A 216 -5.80 4.80 11.54
C LYS A 216 -5.55 5.06 10.06
N SER A 217 -5.29 6.31 9.67
CA SER A 217 -5.01 6.64 8.27
C SER A 217 -3.71 5.99 7.79
N PHE A 218 -2.68 5.92 8.63
CA PHE A 218 -1.44 5.21 8.29
C PHE A 218 -1.70 3.72 8.01
N ILE A 219 -2.48 3.05 8.87
CA ILE A 219 -2.86 1.64 8.64
C ILE A 219 -3.64 1.49 7.32
N VAL A 220 -4.65 2.32 7.07
CA VAL A 220 -5.46 2.25 5.84
C VAL A 220 -4.61 2.46 4.59
N THR A 221 -3.73 3.47 4.57
CA THR A 221 -2.87 3.76 3.41
C THR A 221 -1.81 2.67 3.20
N PHE A 222 -1.07 2.28 4.24
CA PHE A 222 0.16 1.52 4.08
C PHE A 222 0.01 -0.01 4.25
N SER A 223 -1.08 -0.51 4.86
CA SER A 223 -1.24 -1.95 5.13
C SER A 223 -1.26 -2.84 3.88
N VAL A 224 -1.74 -2.33 2.74
CA VAL A 224 -1.69 -3.03 1.44
C VAL A 224 -0.38 -2.75 0.72
N ILE A 225 0.04 -1.48 0.69
CA ILE A 225 1.21 -1.00 -0.07
C ILE A 225 2.51 -1.66 0.38
N CYS A 226 2.66 -1.94 1.68
CA CYS A 226 3.90 -2.49 2.23
C CYS A 226 4.03 -4.01 2.05
N ILE A 227 3.05 -4.70 1.46
CA ILE A 227 3.17 -6.13 1.14
C ILE A 227 4.12 -6.32 -0.06
N PRO A 228 5.25 -7.05 0.10
CA PRO A 228 6.17 -7.29 -1.00
C PRO A 228 5.50 -8.09 -2.13
N LYS A 229 5.62 -7.60 -3.37
CA LYS A 229 5.11 -8.27 -4.59
C LYS A 229 5.70 -9.68 -4.84
N THR A 230 6.76 -10.03 -4.13
CA THR A 230 7.40 -11.37 -4.16
C THR A 230 6.61 -12.41 -3.37
N TRP A 231 5.74 -12.00 -2.44
CA TRP A 231 4.96 -12.90 -1.60
C TRP A 231 3.81 -13.50 -2.41
N LYS A 232 3.67 -14.83 -2.35
CA LYS A 232 2.63 -15.58 -3.06
C LYS A 232 1.58 -16.02 -2.06
N LYS A 233 0.35 -15.53 -2.22
CA LYS A 233 -0.79 -15.94 -1.39
C LYS A 233 -1.02 -17.44 -1.54
N ILE A 234 -1.14 -18.14 -0.43
CA ILE A 234 -1.51 -19.56 -0.39
C ILE A 234 -3.06 -19.63 -0.54
N PRO A 235 -3.62 -20.55 -1.36
CA PRO A 235 -5.07 -20.59 -1.63
C PRO A 235 -5.95 -20.67 -0.39
N ASP A 236 -5.50 -21.40 0.64
CA ASP A 236 -6.21 -21.59 1.91
C ASP A 236 -5.69 -20.63 3.02
N GLY A 237 -5.23 -19.44 2.65
CA GLY A 237 -4.70 -18.43 3.58
C GLY A 237 -5.79 -17.67 4.35
N GLU A 238 -5.56 -17.44 5.65
CA GLU A 238 -6.45 -16.65 6.50
C GLU A 238 -6.18 -15.13 6.41
N ALA A 239 -4.99 -14.70 6.01
CA ALA A 239 -4.70 -13.28 5.89
C ALA A 239 -5.40 -12.65 4.68
N GLU A 240 -6.07 -11.54 4.96
CA GLU A 240 -6.51 -10.57 3.96
C GLU A 240 -5.33 -10.06 3.11
N ASP A 241 -5.62 -9.38 2.00
CA ASP A 241 -4.62 -8.77 1.13
C ASP A 241 -4.06 -7.43 1.70
N LYS A 242 -3.97 -7.36 3.04
CA LYS A 242 -3.41 -6.27 3.84
C LYS A 242 -2.69 -6.83 5.07
N LEU A 243 -1.78 -6.06 5.65
CA LEU A 243 -1.14 -6.36 6.94
C LEU A 243 -2.12 -6.18 8.12
N SER A 244 -1.97 -6.97 9.17
CA SER A 244 -2.83 -6.87 10.36
C SER A 244 -2.52 -5.62 11.20
N ASP A 245 -3.46 -5.19 12.05
CA ASP A 245 -3.22 -4.10 13.02
C ASP A 245 -2.02 -4.36 13.95
N GLN A 246 -1.67 -5.63 14.19
CA GLN A 246 -0.51 -6.00 15.00
C GLN A 246 0.78 -5.96 14.17
N ASP A 247 0.75 -6.46 12.93
CA ASP A 247 1.86 -6.30 11.97
C ASP A 247 2.20 -4.81 11.78
N MET A 248 1.18 -3.95 11.64
CA MET A 248 1.38 -2.50 11.47
C MET A 248 1.95 -1.82 12.72
N LYS A 249 1.62 -2.26 13.94
CA LYS A 249 2.28 -1.78 15.18
C LYS A 249 3.75 -2.18 15.23
N VAL A 250 4.07 -3.40 14.84
CA VAL A 250 5.45 -3.90 14.74
C VAL A 250 6.24 -3.12 13.69
N LEU A 251 5.64 -2.87 12.52
CA LEU A 251 6.23 -2.07 11.45
C LEU A 251 6.46 -0.61 11.89
N LEU A 252 5.47 0.04 12.50
CA LEU A 252 5.61 1.40 13.03
C LEU A 252 6.76 1.49 14.04
N LYS A 253 6.86 0.54 14.97
CA LYS A 253 7.93 0.55 15.97
C LYS A 253 9.31 0.34 15.35
N TRP A 254 9.40 -0.44 14.27
CA TRP A 254 10.63 -0.63 13.50
C TRP A 254 11.04 0.63 12.73
N LEU A 255 10.10 1.24 12.00
CA LEU A 255 10.34 2.43 11.20
C LEU A 255 10.77 3.64 12.04
N GLU A 256 10.18 3.80 13.23
CA GLU A 256 10.60 4.78 14.24
C GLU A 256 11.99 4.47 14.79
N ARG A 257 12.16 3.29 15.42
CA ARG A 257 13.33 3.00 16.27
C ARG A 257 14.58 2.59 15.49
N ASP A 258 14.43 1.74 14.48
CA ASP A 258 15.56 1.10 13.78
C ASP A 258 15.89 1.81 12.46
N CYS A 259 14.89 2.39 11.79
CA CYS A 259 15.09 3.08 10.52
C CYS A 259 15.17 4.61 10.64
N GLY A 260 14.50 5.22 11.63
CA GLY A 260 14.46 6.68 11.78
C GLY A 260 13.76 7.42 10.64
N VAL A 261 12.86 6.75 9.91
CA VAL A 261 12.16 7.31 8.72
C VAL A 261 10.85 8.02 9.11
N LEU A 262 10.36 7.80 10.33
CA LEU A 262 9.19 8.47 10.88
C LEU A 262 9.35 8.69 12.39
N VAL A 263 8.54 9.60 12.93
CA VAL A 263 8.39 9.83 14.38
C VAL A 263 6.93 9.63 14.76
N THR A 264 6.67 9.06 15.94
CA THR A 264 5.31 8.82 16.42
C THR A 264 5.15 9.13 17.91
N ASP A 265 3.98 9.68 18.25
CA ASP A 265 3.49 9.87 19.62
C ASP A 265 2.28 8.93 19.88
N GLY A 266 2.21 7.80 19.16
CA GLY A 266 1.09 6.87 19.15
C GLY A 266 -0.13 7.34 18.35
N GLU A 267 -0.58 8.57 18.58
CA GLU A 267 -1.73 9.17 17.88
C GLU A 267 -1.31 9.79 16.53
N VAL A 268 -0.24 10.59 16.56
CA VAL A 268 0.34 11.27 15.39
C VAL A 268 1.56 10.47 14.90
N ILE A 269 1.67 10.35 13.58
CA ILE A 269 2.80 9.78 12.85
C ILE A 269 3.23 10.81 11.81
N LYS A 270 4.48 11.28 11.88
CA LYS A 270 5.10 12.16 10.89
C LYS A 270 6.16 11.39 10.12
N ILE A 271 6.03 11.30 8.80
CA ILE A 271 7.06 10.75 7.91
C ILE A 271 8.12 11.84 7.70
N LEU A 272 9.40 11.52 7.89
CA LEU A 272 10.49 12.47 7.77
C LEU A 272 11.03 12.49 6.33
N SER A 273 11.16 13.69 5.77
CA SER A 273 11.96 13.94 4.56
C SER A 273 13.47 13.92 4.88
N GLU A 274 14.33 13.77 3.87
CA GLU A 274 15.79 13.61 4.05
C GLU A 274 16.46 14.79 4.80
N ASN A 275 15.85 15.98 4.80
CA ASN A 275 16.32 17.16 5.53
C ASN A 275 15.76 17.29 6.97
N GLN A 276 14.78 16.48 7.38
CA GLN A 276 14.06 16.59 8.66
C GLN A 276 14.52 15.55 9.71
N ILE A 277 15.69 14.94 9.51
CA ILE A 277 16.22 13.87 10.37
C ILE A 277 16.44 14.39 11.80
N GLY A 278 15.58 13.93 12.73
CA GLY A 278 15.64 14.31 14.15
C GLY A 278 14.59 15.33 14.59
N GLU A 279 13.68 15.76 13.72
CA GLU A 279 12.54 16.59 14.14
C GLU A 279 11.56 15.81 15.04
N SER A 280 11.07 16.47 16.09
CA SER A 280 9.99 15.96 16.93
C SER A 280 8.61 16.44 16.45
N ILE A 281 7.56 15.69 16.79
CA ILE A 281 6.16 16.12 16.57
C ILE A 281 5.90 17.42 17.32
N THR A 282 5.31 18.41 16.64
CA THR A 282 4.95 19.71 17.23
C THR A 282 3.45 19.84 17.51
N GLU A 283 3.05 20.83 18.31
CA GLU A 283 1.62 21.14 18.51
C GLU A 283 0.93 21.63 17.23
N ALA A 284 1.68 22.19 16.27
CA ALA A 284 1.14 22.53 14.94
C ALA A 284 0.79 21.27 14.14
N ASP A 285 1.59 20.21 14.26
CA ASP A 285 1.33 18.90 13.64
C ASP A 285 0.01 18.32 14.17
N ARG A 286 -0.21 18.40 15.50
CA ARG A 286 -1.47 17.95 16.14
C ARG A 286 -2.67 18.74 15.64
N GLY A 287 -2.57 20.07 15.62
CA GLY A 287 -3.64 20.95 15.12
C GLY A 287 -3.97 20.68 13.65
N THR A 288 -2.95 20.54 12.81
CA THR A 288 -3.08 20.19 11.39
C THR A 288 -3.79 18.85 11.21
N LEU A 289 -3.37 17.83 11.95
CA LEU A 289 -3.99 16.50 11.91
C LEU A 289 -5.44 16.50 12.42
N GLN A 290 -5.77 17.33 13.41
CA GLN A 290 -7.15 17.53 13.87
C GLN A 290 -8.02 18.16 12.78
N VAL A 291 -7.51 19.15 12.05
CA VAL A 291 -8.20 19.75 10.89
C VAL A 291 -8.40 18.72 9.78
N LEU A 292 -7.35 17.98 9.39
CA LEU A 292 -7.44 16.89 8.39
C LEU A 292 -8.44 15.80 8.79
N THR A 293 -8.45 15.42 10.07
CA THR A 293 -9.41 14.43 10.61
C THR A 293 -10.83 14.97 10.62
N THR A 294 -11.02 16.27 10.84
CA THR A 294 -12.33 16.92 10.78
C THR A 294 -12.81 17.03 9.34
N LEU A 295 -11.94 17.33 8.39
CA LEU A 295 -12.23 17.36 6.96
C LEU A 295 -12.74 15.99 6.47
N ARG A 296 -12.03 14.89 6.75
CA ARG A 296 -12.49 13.53 6.41
C ARG A 296 -13.89 13.22 6.97
N LYS A 297 -14.18 13.64 8.21
CA LYS A 297 -15.53 13.47 8.82
C LYS A 297 -16.62 14.32 8.17
N VAL A 298 -16.26 15.44 7.54
CA VAL A 298 -17.18 16.26 6.74
C VAL A 298 -17.40 15.61 5.38
N ASP A 299 -16.36 15.09 4.74
CA ASP A 299 -16.46 14.34 3.49
C ASP A 299 -17.34 13.08 3.67
N GLU A 300 -17.10 12.27 4.72
CA GLU A 300 -17.94 11.12 5.11
C GLU A 300 -19.41 11.49 5.46
N GLN A 301 -19.70 12.76 5.76
CA GLN A 301 -21.06 13.27 5.98
C GLN A 301 -21.70 13.73 4.67
N VAL A 302 -20.92 14.33 3.78
CA VAL A 302 -21.34 14.72 2.42
C VAL A 302 -21.80 13.48 1.64
N GLU A 303 -20.98 12.42 1.60
CA GLU A 303 -21.32 11.15 0.93
C GLU A 303 -22.66 10.57 1.43
N LYS A 304 -22.85 10.49 2.75
CA LYS A 304 -24.09 9.96 3.36
C LYS A 304 -25.31 10.85 3.09
N LEU A 305 -25.15 12.17 3.07
CA LEU A 305 -26.23 13.10 2.73
C LEU A 305 -26.63 12.95 1.25
N GLU A 306 -25.67 12.76 0.35
CA GLU A 306 -25.92 12.50 -1.07
C GLU A 306 -26.68 11.17 -1.27
N GLU A 307 -26.30 10.10 -0.58
CA GLU A 307 -27.04 8.82 -0.56
C GLU A 307 -28.49 8.99 -0.05
N GLU A 308 -28.69 9.72 1.05
CA GLU A 308 -30.03 9.98 1.62
C GLU A 308 -30.90 10.85 0.70
N ILE A 309 -30.30 11.82 -0.01
CA ILE A 309 -30.98 12.66 -1.01
C ILE A 309 -31.44 11.81 -2.20
N GLN A 310 -30.58 10.94 -2.73
CA GLN A 310 -30.93 10.01 -3.82
C GLN A 310 -32.07 9.07 -3.39
N LEU A 311 -31.98 8.48 -2.19
CA LEU A 311 -33.01 7.63 -1.60
C LEU A 311 -34.36 8.36 -1.45
N CYS A 312 -34.35 9.64 -1.06
CA CYS A 312 -35.55 10.47 -0.98
C CYS A 312 -36.14 10.76 -2.36
N GLN A 313 -35.29 11.05 -3.37
CA GLN A 313 -35.72 11.27 -4.75
C GLN A 313 -36.35 10.01 -5.36
N GLU A 314 -35.77 8.83 -5.17
CA GLU A 314 -36.37 7.57 -5.59
C GLU A 314 -37.74 7.31 -4.94
N LYS A 315 -37.84 7.54 -3.62
CA LYS A 315 -39.10 7.37 -2.89
C LYS A 315 -40.16 8.35 -3.39
N ALA A 316 -39.80 9.60 -3.68
CA ALA A 316 -40.71 10.58 -4.29
C ALA A 316 -41.22 10.09 -5.66
N LYS A 317 -40.34 9.59 -6.54
CA LYS A 317 -40.71 8.99 -7.84
C LYS A 317 -41.67 7.79 -7.67
N LYS A 318 -41.41 6.91 -6.71
CA LYS A 318 -42.27 5.74 -6.39
C LYS A 318 -43.65 6.17 -5.85
N TYR A 319 -43.74 7.22 -5.03
CA TYR A 319 -45.03 7.76 -4.58
C TYR A 319 -45.79 8.49 -5.70
N LEU A 320 -45.10 9.19 -6.60
CA LEU A 320 -45.68 9.78 -7.81
C LEU A 320 -46.32 8.71 -8.71
N SER A 321 -45.59 7.64 -9.05
CA SER A 321 -46.10 6.56 -9.92
C SER A 321 -47.28 5.78 -9.31
N SER A 322 -47.43 5.81 -7.98
CA SER A 322 -48.56 5.21 -7.26
C SER A 322 -49.71 6.19 -6.99
N GLY A 323 -49.66 7.41 -7.54
CA GLY A 323 -50.68 8.44 -7.38
C GLY A 323 -50.71 9.12 -6.00
N GLN A 324 -49.77 8.80 -5.12
CA GLN A 324 -49.73 9.27 -3.73
C GLN A 324 -49.08 10.65 -3.60
N ARG A 325 -49.68 11.65 -4.26
CA ARG A 325 -49.13 13.00 -4.46
C ARG A 325 -48.66 13.68 -3.16
N THR A 326 -49.45 13.62 -2.09
CA THR A 326 -49.10 14.20 -0.78
C THR A 326 -47.85 13.56 -0.15
N LEU A 327 -47.66 12.24 -0.33
CA LEU A 327 -46.48 11.54 0.17
C LEU A 327 -45.24 11.82 -0.69
N ALA A 328 -45.40 12.03 -2.00
CA ALA A 328 -44.32 12.51 -2.86
C ALA A 328 -43.86 13.92 -2.46
N ILE A 329 -44.78 14.88 -2.27
CA ILE A 329 -44.46 16.25 -1.80
C ILE A 329 -43.74 16.20 -0.44
N SER A 330 -44.21 15.36 0.50
CA SER A 330 -43.54 15.17 1.80
C SER A 330 -42.09 14.68 1.65
N ARG A 331 -41.80 13.77 0.70
CA ARG A 331 -40.43 13.32 0.40
C ARG A 331 -39.58 14.40 -0.27
N LEU A 332 -40.17 15.24 -1.11
CA LEU A 332 -39.47 16.39 -1.71
C LEU A 332 -39.10 17.45 -0.67
N ARG A 333 -39.99 17.76 0.29
CA ARG A 333 -39.63 18.60 1.44
C ARG A 333 -38.44 18.04 2.23
N SER A 334 -38.41 16.72 2.48
CA SER A 334 -37.27 16.07 3.13
C SER A 334 -35.99 16.14 2.28
N LYS A 335 -36.07 15.89 0.97
CA LYS A 335 -34.96 16.06 0.01
C LYS A 335 -34.38 17.47 0.08
N LYS A 336 -35.23 18.51 -0.04
CA LYS A 336 -34.83 19.92 0.01
C LYS A 336 -34.16 20.29 1.34
N ALA A 337 -34.69 19.81 2.46
CA ALA A 337 -34.08 20.01 3.77
C ALA A 337 -32.70 19.33 3.92
N LEU A 338 -32.47 18.18 3.26
CA LEU A 338 -31.16 17.52 3.22
C LEU A 338 -30.19 18.27 2.27
N GLU A 339 -30.64 18.76 1.12
CA GLU A 339 -29.86 19.63 0.22
C GLU A 339 -29.35 20.89 0.95
N ASP A 340 -30.22 21.56 1.70
CA ASP A 340 -29.88 22.73 2.54
C ASP A 340 -28.84 22.41 3.63
N VAL A 341 -28.69 21.14 4.04
CA VAL A 341 -27.66 20.68 5.00
C VAL A 341 -26.39 20.29 4.25
N LEU A 342 -26.50 19.66 3.09
CA LEU A 342 -25.40 19.31 2.20
C LEU A 342 -24.63 20.57 1.76
N GLU A 343 -25.32 21.63 1.31
CA GLU A 343 -24.71 22.92 0.94
C GLU A 343 -23.86 23.49 2.10
N LYS A 344 -24.42 23.47 3.32
CA LYS A 344 -23.73 23.94 4.54
C LYS A 344 -22.53 23.05 4.91
N ARG A 345 -22.56 21.75 4.58
CA ARG A 345 -21.44 20.82 4.79
C ARG A 345 -20.35 21.00 3.74
N LEU A 346 -20.71 21.16 2.47
CA LEU A 346 -19.78 21.48 1.38
C LEU A 346 -19.03 22.78 1.66
N GLY A 347 -19.73 23.86 2.00
CA GLY A 347 -19.11 25.14 2.36
C GLY A 347 -18.25 25.09 3.64
N ALA A 348 -18.55 24.19 4.59
CA ALA A 348 -17.67 23.93 5.73
C ALA A 348 -16.41 23.14 5.31
N GLY A 349 -16.54 22.16 4.42
CA GLY A 349 -15.44 21.39 3.85
C GLY A 349 -14.48 22.26 3.03
N GLU A 350 -15.01 23.19 2.22
CA GLU A 350 -14.19 24.16 1.47
C GLU A 350 -13.36 25.06 2.39
N LYS A 351 -13.96 25.58 3.48
CA LYS A 351 -13.24 26.36 4.51
C LYS A 351 -12.13 25.54 5.15
N LEU A 352 -12.39 24.28 5.52
CA LEU A 352 -11.35 23.39 6.06
C LEU A 352 -10.24 23.11 5.04
N ARG A 353 -10.55 22.89 3.76
CA ARG A 353 -9.56 22.72 2.69
C ARG A 353 -8.73 23.99 2.44
N ALA A 354 -9.31 25.17 2.59
CA ALA A 354 -8.56 26.44 2.53
C ALA A 354 -7.57 26.56 3.71
N VAL A 355 -8.00 26.20 4.93
CA VAL A 355 -7.10 26.15 6.11
C VAL A 355 -5.97 25.13 5.92
N VAL A 356 -6.25 23.94 5.37
CA VAL A 356 -5.21 22.94 5.03
C VAL A 356 -4.15 23.54 4.10
N ARG A 357 -4.56 24.17 2.99
CA ARG A 357 -3.63 24.85 2.06
C ARG A 357 -2.82 25.96 2.75
N SER A 358 -3.40 26.68 3.72
CA SER A 358 -2.67 27.71 4.47
C SER A 358 -1.56 27.13 5.36
N PHE A 359 -1.74 25.91 5.90
CA PHE A 359 -0.68 25.22 6.65
C PHE A 359 0.47 24.78 5.74
N ASP A 360 0.13 24.28 4.54
CA ASP A 360 1.12 23.83 3.56
C ASP A 360 1.93 25.00 2.98
N GLN A 361 1.27 26.15 2.73
CA GLN A 361 1.95 27.38 2.37
C GLN A 361 2.85 27.87 3.52
N ALA A 362 2.35 27.93 4.76
CA ALA A 362 3.12 28.40 5.90
C ALA A 362 4.38 27.56 6.19
N GLN A 363 4.35 26.24 5.97
CA GLN A 363 5.56 25.42 6.04
C GLN A 363 6.52 25.68 4.88
N THR A 364 6.00 25.82 3.66
CA THR A 364 6.82 26.19 2.49
C THR A 364 7.54 27.52 2.74
N ASP A 365 6.85 28.51 3.31
CA ASP A 365 7.43 29.81 3.68
C ASP A 365 8.53 29.67 4.75
N VAL A 366 8.37 28.77 5.73
CA VAL A 366 9.41 28.47 6.74
C VAL A 366 10.65 27.83 6.10
N GLU A 367 10.49 26.86 5.19
CA GLU A 367 11.59 26.23 4.46
C GLU A 367 12.33 27.25 3.57
N VAL A 368 11.58 28.11 2.87
CA VAL A 368 12.13 29.21 2.07
C VAL A 368 12.89 30.22 2.95
N MET A 369 12.36 30.59 4.12
CA MET A 369 13.07 31.45 5.08
C MET A 369 14.37 30.81 5.59
N ALA A 370 14.38 29.50 5.87
CA ALA A 370 15.59 28.79 6.28
C ALA A 370 16.65 28.75 5.16
N ALA A 371 16.22 28.58 3.90
CA ALA A 371 17.09 28.67 2.73
C ALA A 371 17.69 30.07 2.56
N TYR A 372 16.90 31.14 2.77
CA TYR A 372 17.41 32.52 2.75
C TYR A 372 18.40 32.78 3.89
N GLN A 373 18.10 32.37 5.12
CA GLN A 373 19.03 32.52 6.26
C GLN A 373 20.36 31.80 6.00
N THR A 374 20.31 30.57 5.48
CA THR A 374 21.49 29.79 5.10
C THR A 374 22.28 30.53 4.01
N SER A 375 21.62 30.99 2.95
CA SER A 375 22.23 31.74 1.86
C SER A 375 22.89 33.04 2.35
N THR A 376 22.21 33.82 3.18
CA THR A 376 22.76 35.06 3.78
C THR A 376 23.95 34.75 4.70
N SER A 377 23.91 33.66 5.47
CA SER A 377 25.05 33.23 6.29
C SER A 377 26.26 32.83 5.43
N THR A 378 26.04 32.06 4.36
CA THR A 378 27.09 31.69 3.39
C THR A 378 27.65 32.92 2.66
N LEU A 379 26.80 33.87 2.27
CA LEU A 379 27.22 35.14 1.68
C LEU A 379 28.06 35.96 2.66
N ARG A 380 27.64 36.11 3.93
CA ARG A 380 28.44 36.77 4.97
C ARG A 380 29.79 36.08 5.18
N GLN A 381 29.83 34.75 5.20
CA GLN A 381 31.07 33.99 5.30
C GLN A 381 31.99 34.25 4.10
N LEU A 382 31.46 34.21 2.87
CA LEU A 382 32.21 34.48 1.65
C LEU A 382 32.74 35.93 1.60
N LEU A 383 31.91 36.90 2.00
CA LEU A 383 32.23 38.33 2.04
C LEU A 383 33.19 38.70 3.18
N SER A 384 33.27 37.87 4.22
CA SER A 384 34.24 38.02 5.31
C SER A 384 35.65 37.54 4.97
N HIS A 385 35.87 36.95 3.78
CA HIS A 385 37.23 36.74 3.29
C HIS A 385 37.92 38.09 3.02
N PRO A 386 39.21 38.27 3.39
CA PRO A 386 39.91 39.56 3.30
C PRO A 386 40.01 40.19 1.90
N SER A 387 39.60 39.49 0.86
CA SER A 387 39.61 39.94 -0.53
C SER A 387 38.30 40.61 -1.01
N LEU A 388 37.22 40.64 -0.20
CA LEU A 388 35.88 41.07 -0.66
C LEU A 388 35.20 42.21 0.13
N SER A 389 35.77 42.72 1.23
CA SER A 389 35.28 43.92 1.95
C SER A 389 36.06 45.16 1.46
N LEU A 390 35.47 46.27 1.01
CA LEU A 390 34.32 47.09 1.46
C LEU A 390 33.71 47.71 0.16
N ASP A 391 32.40 47.75 -0.12
CA ASP A 391 31.51 48.88 0.24
C ASP A 391 30.01 48.63 -0.15
N LYS A 392 29.62 47.40 -0.52
CA LYS A 392 28.28 47.09 -1.09
C LYS A 392 27.43 46.04 -0.35
N VAL A 393 27.83 45.66 0.85
CA VAL A 393 27.18 44.54 1.57
C VAL A 393 25.87 44.93 2.25
N GLU A 394 25.72 46.18 2.69
CA GLU A 394 24.49 46.63 3.38
C GLU A 394 23.31 46.86 2.41
N GLU A 395 23.57 47.46 1.23
CA GLU A 395 22.58 47.74 0.18
C GLU A 395 21.87 46.45 -0.31
N THR A 396 22.60 45.34 -0.44
CA THR A 396 22.05 44.07 -0.90
C THR A 396 21.25 43.33 0.18
N THR A 397 21.52 43.58 1.47
CA THR A 397 20.71 43.01 2.57
C THR A 397 19.40 43.75 2.79
N GLU A 398 19.38 45.08 2.64
CA GLU A 398 18.17 45.89 2.75
C GLU A 398 17.18 45.57 1.61
N ALA A 399 17.69 45.47 0.37
CA ALA A 399 16.86 45.15 -0.80
C ALA A 399 16.21 43.75 -0.72
N LEU A 400 16.92 42.76 -0.16
CA LEU A 400 16.36 41.42 0.05
C LEU A 400 15.33 41.40 1.19
N ALA A 401 15.55 42.16 2.26
CA ALA A 401 14.56 42.29 3.34
C ALA A 401 13.28 43.00 2.87
N SER A 402 13.41 44.02 2.00
CA SER A 402 12.26 44.72 1.41
C SER A 402 11.39 43.80 0.55
N ALA A 403 12.00 42.93 -0.28
CA ALA A 403 11.25 42.00 -1.14
C ALA A 403 10.45 40.93 -0.37
N LEU A 404 10.73 40.73 0.92
CA LEU A 404 10.00 39.83 1.81
C LEU A 404 8.85 40.52 2.57
N ALA A 405 8.75 41.86 2.51
CA ALA A 405 7.67 42.60 3.16
C ALA A 405 6.35 42.56 2.36
N ASP A 406 6.44 42.46 1.03
CA ASP A 406 5.31 42.55 0.09
C ASP A 406 4.28 41.41 0.21
N GLN A 407 4.62 40.32 0.92
CA GLN A 407 3.77 39.13 1.03
C GLN A 407 2.75 39.19 2.18
N ARG A 408 2.71 40.29 2.97
CA ARG A 408 1.74 40.51 4.06
C ARG A 408 0.55 41.39 3.70
N GLU A 409 0.46 41.89 2.47
CA GLU A 409 -0.58 42.85 2.04
C GLU A 409 -1.77 42.19 1.30
N VAL A 410 -1.80 40.85 1.22
CA VAL A 410 -2.80 40.10 0.43
C VAL A 410 -3.98 39.57 1.28
N ASP A 411 -3.82 39.40 2.58
CA ASP A 411 -4.87 38.80 3.44
C ASP A 411 -6.08 39.72 3.69
N ASP A 412 -5.92 41.04 3.66
CA ASP A 412 -7.01 42.01 3.86
C ASP A 412 -7.96 42.14 2.64
N ALA A 413 -7.61 41.54 1.50
CA ALA A 413 -8.46 41.56 0.29
C ALA A 413 -9.61 40.53 0.33
N MET A 414 -9.58 39.53 1.22
CA MET A 414 -10.64 38.51 1.34
C MET A 414 -11.70 38.83 2.42
N ALA A 415 -11.55 39.93 3.16
CA ALA A 415 -12.48 40.37 4.20
C ALA A 415 -13.78 41.04 3.68
N ILE A 416 -14.06 40.98 2.36
CA ILE A 416 -15.29 41.52 1.73
C ILE A 416 -16.07 40.38 1.05
N GLY A 417 -16.34 39.31 1.82
CA GLY A 417 -17.22 38.20 1.42
C GLY A 417 -18.45 38.02 2.32
N GLU A 418 -18.57 38.78 3.41
CA GLU A 418 -19.59 38.56 4.45
C GLU A 418 -20.89 39.35 4.21
N LYS A 419 -21.55 39.11 3.06
CA LYS A 419 -22.95 39.51 2.87
C LYS A 419 -23.65 38.72 1.78
N ILE A 420 -24.37 37.67 2.18
CA ILE A 420 -25.67 37.15 1.68
C ILE A 420 -25.88 35.81 2.40
N LEU A 421 -26.56 35.84 3.55
CA LEU A 421 -27.19 34.67 4.17
C LEU A 421 -28.42 35.16 4.94
N GLY A 422 -29.54 35.22 4.23
CA GLY A 422 -30.83 35.59 4.80
C GLY A 422 -31.96 35.09 3.93
N GLN A 423 -32.94 34.45 4.58
CA GLN A 423 -34.21 33.95 4.02
C GLN A 423 -34.16 32.58 3.31
N ASN A 424 -34.11 31.50 4.11
CA ASN A 424 -34.73 30.23 3.73
C ASN A 424 -36.09 30.14 4.43
N ALA A 425 -37.11 30.77 3.85
CA ALA A 425 -38.50 30.38 4.04
C ALA A 425 -38.84 29.47 2.86
N VAL A 426 -39.20 28.21 3.13
CA VAL A 426 -39.51 27.24 2.07
C VAL A 426 -40.80 27.64 1.38
N ASP A 427 -40.73 28.01 0.11
CA ASP A 427 -41.91 28.34 -0.70
C ASP A 427 -42.57 27.04 -1.19
N GLU A 428 -43.82 26.79 -0.81
CA GLU A 428 -44.53 25.56 -1.19
C GLU A 428 -44.87 25.54 -2.69
N ASP A 429 -45.01 26.72 -3.31
CA ASP A 429 -45.30 26.86 -4.74
C ASP A 429 -44.13 26.37 -5.62
N ASP A 430 -42.88 26.46 -5.16
CA ASP A 430 -41.72 25.95 -5.92
C ASP A 430 -41.58 24.43 -5.84
N LEU A 431 -42.02 23.82 -4.74
CA LEU A 431 -42.07 22.35 -4.61
C LEU A 431 -43.19 21.73 -5.47
N GLU A 432 -44.33 22.41 -5.63
CA GLU A 432 -45.37 21.98 -6.58
C GLU A 432 -44.87 22.07 -8.03
N LYS A 433 -44.07 23.09 -8.39
CA LYS A 433 -43.42 23.19 -9.72
C LYS A 433 -42.38 22.09 -9.97
N GLU A 434 -41.56 21.72 -8.97
CA GLU A 434 -40.62 20.57 -9.08
C GLU A 434 -41.39 19.26 -9.30
N LEU A 435 -42.52 19.09 -8.59
CA LEU A 435 -43.42 17.96 -8.74
C LEU A 435 -44.02 17.89 -10.17
N GLU A 436 -44.51 19.01 -10.70
CA GLU A 436 -45.03 19.12 -12.07
C GLU A 436 -43.97 18.89 -13.15
N ALA A 437 -42.71 19.23 -12.90
CA ALA A 437 -41.59 18.86 -13.78
C ALA A 437 -41.38 17.33 -13.79
N MET A 438 -41.24 16.70 -12.63
CA MET A 438 -41.04 15.24 -12.55
C MET A 438 -42.22 14.42 -13.09
N VAL A 439 -43.47 14.91 -12.96
CA VAL A 439 -44.64 14.26 -13.55
C VAL A 439 -44.55 14.29 -15.07
N ARG A 440 -44.20 15.43 -15.68
CA ARG A 440 -44.00 15.55 -17.13
C ARG A 440 -42.86 14.65 -17.62
N ASP A 441 -41.73 14.62 -16.91
CA ASP A 441 -40.61 13.73 -17.25
C ASP A 441 -41.03 12.25 -17.21
N ALA A 442 -41.81 11.85 -16.20
CA ALA A 442 -42.33 10.48 -16.08
C ALA A 442 -43.35 10.14 -17.18
N GLU A 443 -44.23 11.08 -17.55
CA GLU A 443 -45.19 10.92 -18.64
C GLU A 443 -44.47 10.81 -20.01
N GLU A 444 -43.43 11.60 -20.25
CA GLU A 444 -42.61 11.48 -21.47
C GLU A 444 -41.87 10.14 -21.56
N VAL A 445 -41.31 9.64 -20.45
CA VAL A 445 -40.65 8.33 -20.41
C VAL A 445 -41.67 7.21 -20.70
N GLN A 446 -42.83 7.22 -20.02
CA GLN A 446 -43.88 6.24 -20.29
C GLN A 446 -44.40 6.30 -21.72
N LYS A 447 -44.45 7.50 -22.32
CA LYS A 447 -44.87 7.67 -23.70
C LYS A 447 -43.85 7.07 -24.68
N LYS A 448 -42.55 7.33 -24.46
CA LYS A 448 -41.45 6.72 -25.23
C LYS A 448 -41.40 5.20 -25.07
N GLU A 449 -41.65 4.67 -23.88
CA GLU A 449 -41.74 3.22 -23.64
C GLU A 449 -42.94 2.59 -24.36
N LYS A 450 -44.11 3.24 -24.36
CA LYS A 450 -45.29 2.79 -25.12
C LYS A 450 -45.06 2.85 -26.63
N GLU A 451 -44.48 3.93 -27.15
CA GLU A 451 -44.14 4.08 -28.57
C GLU A 451 -43.13 3.00 -29.02
N MET A 452 -42.13 2.65 -28.19
CA MET A 452 -41.22 1.53 -28.47
C MET A 452 -41.91 0.17 -28.37
N ALA A 453 -42.79 -0.05 -27.38
CA ALA A 453 -43.56 -1.29 -27.26
C ALA A 453 -44.48 -1.50 -28.47
N GLU A 454 -45.23 -0.48 -28.88
CA GLU A 454 -46.10 -0.50 -30.06
C GLU A 454 -45.30 -0.71 -31.35
N ALA A 455 -44.14 -0.06 -31.51
CA ALA A 455 -43.25 -0.30 -32.64
C ALA A 455 -42.71 -1.75 -32.69
N THR A 456 -42.40 -2.36 -31.53
CA THR A 456 -41.97 -3.77 -31.49
C THR A 456 -43.12 -4.74 -31.77
N PHE A 457 -44.35 -4.42 -31.32
CA PHE A 457 -45.54 -5.23 -31.57
C PHE A 457 -45.97 -5.18 -33.04
N ALA A 458 -45.97 -3.99 -33.66
CA ALA A 458 -46.23 -3.82 -35.09
C ALA A 458 -45.23 -4.61 -35.94
N ARG A 459 -43.92 -4.52 -35.61
CA ARG A 459 -42.85 -5.25 -36.28
C ARG A 459 -42.91 -6.78 -36.08
N ALA A 460 -43.61 -7.26 -35.05
CA ALA A 460 -43.91 -8.67 -34.85
C ALA A 460 -45.13 -9.12 -35.68
N ALA A 461 -46.17 -8.27 -35.80
CA ALA A 461 -47.36 -8.55 -36.60
C ALA A 461 -47.07 -8.63 -38.11
N GLU A 462 -46.10 -7.88 -38.62
CA GLU A 462 -45.67 -7.93 -40.03
C GLU A 462 -44.93 -9.22 -40.45
N ARG A 463 -44.66 -10.15 -39.52
CA ARG A 463 -43.78 -11.31 -39.76
C ARG A 463 -44.48 -12.67 -39.98
N THR A 464 -45.81 -12.70 -40.18
CA THR A 464 -46.53 -13.94 -40.51
C THR A 464 -47.02 -14.01 -41.96
N PRO A 465 -46.33 -14.74 -42.86
CA PRO A 465 -46.87 -15.16 -44.15
C PRO A 465 -47.49 -16.56 -44.09
N ALA A 466 -48.70 -16.71 -44.62
CA ALA A 466 -49.16 -17.98 -45.18
C ALA A 466 -48.50 -18.17 -46.57
N HIS A 467 -48.37 -19.34 -47.21
CA HIS A 467 -49.18 -20.56 -47.15
C HIS A 467 -48.41 -21.72 -47.83
N ASN A 468 -48.54 -22.99 -47.37
CA ASN A 468 -48.73 -24.12 -48.28
C ASN A 468 -49.32 -25.38 -47.59
N VAL A 469 -50.06 -26.21 -48.34
CA VAL A 469 -50.88 -27.35 -47.84
C VAL A 469 -50.63 -28.61 -48.70
N PRO A 470 -50.50 -29.81 -48.08
CA PRO A 470 -51.45 -30.93 -48.30
C PRO A 470 -51.74 -31.71 -46.98
N GLN A 471 -52.77 -32.56 -46.79
CA GLN A 471 -53.92 -33.04 -47.58
C GLN A 471 -55.06 -33.52 -46.60
N ARG A 472 -56.18 -34.07 -47.12
CA ARG A 472 -57.41 -34.55 -46.40
C ARG A 472 -57.13 -35.75 -45.44
N GLU A 473 -57.99 -36.17 -44.48
CA GLU A 473 -59.47 -36.31 -44.43
C GLU A 473 -60.14 -36.18 -43.02
N LYS A 474 -61.40 -35.67 -43.03
CA LYS A 474 -62.66 -35.99 -42.25
C LYS A 474 -62.58 -36.56 -40.81
N VAL A 475 -63.50 -36.28 -39.86
CA VAL A 475 -65.00 -36.33 -39.91
C VAL A 475 -65.64 -35.40 -38.83
N ASP A 476 -66.74 -34.72 -39.19
CA ASP A 476 -68.01 -34.37 -38.49
C ASP A 476 -68.12 -34.45 -36.93
N THR A 477 -68.90 -33.65 -36.16
CA THR A 477 -69.94 -32.61 -36.43
C THR A 477 -70.36 -31.84 -35.14
N ILE A 478 -71.03 -30.67 -35.29
CA ILE A 478 -72.03 -30.03 -34.38
C ILE A 478 -71.54 -29.52 -32.99
N ALA A 479 -72.02 -28.42 -32.38
CA ALA A 479 -72.49 -27.08 -32.80
C ALA A 479 -72.82 -26.26 -31.53
N THR A 480 -72.67 -24.92 -31.52
CA THR A 480 -73.39 -23.92 -30.66
C THR A 480 -73.36 -24.09 -29.10
N SER A 481 -73.49 -23.09 -28.23
CA SER A 481 -73.63 -21.61 -28.24
C SER A 481 -73.76 -21.15 -26.77
N GLN A 482 -73.64 -19.83 -26.49
CA GLN A 482 -74.20 -19.15 -25.29
C GLN A 482 -73.58 -19.47 -23.89
N LEU A 483 -73.59 -18.56 -22.91
CA LEU A 483 -73.59 -17.09 -22.91
C LEU A 483 -73.15 -16.58 -21.51
N ALA A 484 -72.66 -15.34 -21.45
CA ALA A 484 -72.79 -14.38 -20.34
C ALA A 484 -72.67 -14.82 -18.86
N GLY A 485 -71.60 -14.34 -18.20
CA GLY A 485 -71.73 -13.22 -17.25
C GLY A 485 -72.09 -13.51 -15.79
N SER A 486 -71.21 -13.08 -14.88
CA SER A 486 -71.51 -12.05 -13.86
C SER A 486 -70.28 -11.78 -12.98
N ILE A 487 -70.15 -10.53 -12.53
CA ILE A 487 -69.16 -10.07 -11.55
C ILE A 487 -69.92 -9.75 -10.27
N ILE A 488 -69.49 -10.29 -9.12
CA ILE A 488 -69.67 -9.66 -7.80
C ILE A 488 -68.34 -9.78 -7.05
N SER A 489 -68.02 -8.73 -6.29
CA SER A 489 -66.77 -8.50 -5.57
C SER A 489 -66.84 -9.00 -4.12
N ASP A 490 -65.72 -8.85 -3.41
CA ASP A 490 -65.63 -8.69 -1.93
C ASP A 490 -65.88 -9.96 -1.09
N GLU A 491 -65.22 -10.20 0.05
CA GLU A 491 -64.05 -9.60 0.74
C GLU A 491 -63.61 -10.62 1.84
N GLU A 492 -62.49 -10.39 2.54
CA GLU A 492 -62.14 -11.02 3.84
C GLU A 492 -61.95 -12.56 3.96
N ALA A 493 -60.67 -12.99 4.01
CA ALA A 493 -60.04 -13.65 5.19
C ALA A 493 -58.83 -14.53 4.78
N ARG A 494 -57.58 -14.08 4.91
CA ARG A 494 -56.77 -14.08 6.15
C ARG A 494 -56.56 -15.45 6.84
N ARG A 495 -55.47 -16.17 6.47
CA ARG A 495 -54.21 -16.37 7.27
C ARG A 495 -53.59 -17.78 7.22
N ARG A 496 -52.27 -17.80 6.92
CA ARG A 496 -51.21 -18.79 7.31
C ARG A 496 -51.42 -20.24 6.78
N VAL A 497 -50.38 -21.00 6.43
CA VAL A 497 -49.14 -21.35 7.17
C VAL A 497 -47.99 -21.75 6.19
N GLU A 498 -46.77 -21.22 6.42
CA GLU A 498 -45.39 -21.77 6.21
C GLU A 498 -44.90 -22.29 4.81
N ILE A 499 -43.87 -21.69 4.19
CA ILE A 499 -42.37 -21.97 4.24
C ILE A 499 -41.95 -23.08 3.23
N PRO A 500 -40.81 -23.00 2.48
CA PRO A 500 -39.48 -22.55 2.93
C PRO A 500 -38.65 -21.58 2.06
N LEU A 501 -37.54 -21.13 2.67
CA LEU A 501 -36.48 -20.26 2.14
C LEU A 501 -35.44 -20.98 1.29
N ALA A 502 -34.82 -20.24 0.35
CA ALA A 502 -33.41 -20.37 -0.03
C ALA A 502 -32.88 -18.97 -0.40
N MET A 503 -31.60 -18.69 -0.11
CA MET A 503 -30.96 -17.39 -0.36
C MET A 503 -29.85 -17.51 -1.41
N ASP A 504 -29.76 -16.51 -2.28
CA ASP A 504 -28.60 -16.12 -3.11
C ASP A 504 -29.02 -14.85 -3.90
N ASN A 505 -28.18 -13.91 -4.30
CA ASN A 505 -26.84 -13.50 -3.86
C ASN A 505 -26.66 -12.05 -4.37
N ASP A 506 -26.11 -11.13 -3.59
CA ASP A 506 -26.08 -9.70 -3.92
C ASP A 506 -24.70 -9.25 -4.43
N GLN A 507 -24.62 -8.84 -5.71
CA GLN A 507 -23.45 -8.20 -6.29
C GLN A 507 -23.86 -7.11 -7.31
N SER A 508 -23.74 -5.86 -6.86
CA SER A 508 -23.69 -4.66 -7.71
C SER A 508 -22.27 -4.03 -7.64
N PRO A 509 -21.91 -2.92 -8.33
CA PRO A 509 -20.83 -3.00 -9.32
C PRO A 509 -19.57 -2.20 -8.97
N VAL A 510 -18.41 -2.87 -8.89
CA VAL A 510 -17.10 -2.23 -8.61
C VAL A 510 -16.15 -2.26 -9.83
N ARG A 511 -16.54 -2.89 -10.94
CA ARG A 511 -15.61 -3.29 -12.03
C ARG A 511 -15.24 -2.22 -13.06
N GLU A 512 -15.84 -1.03 -13.06
CA GLU A 512 -15.57 -0.01 -14.09
C GLU A 512 -14.46 1.00 -13.73
N VAL A 513 -14.01 1.06 -12.47
CA VAL A 513 -12.89 1.94 -12.07
C VAL A 513 -11.53 1.26 -12.29
N GLU A 514 -11.44 -0.07 -12.11
CA GLU A 514 -10.21 -0.84 -12.27
C GLU A 514 -9.69 -0.92 -13.72
N THR A 515 -10.59 -0.85 -14.70
CA THR A 515 -10.26 -0.96 -16.14
C THR A 515 -9.59 0.31 -16.67
N GLY A 516 -10.05 1.49 -16.24
CA GLY A 516 -9.49 2.78 -16.66
C GLY A 516 -8.01 2.97 -16.24
N VAL A 517 -7.64 2.49 -15.05
CA VAL A 517 -6.24 2.53 -14.57
C VAL A 517 -5.35 1.55 -15.34
N ARG A 518 -5.85 0.34 -15.62
CA ARG A 518 -5.13 -0.66 -16.43
C ARG A 518 -4.85 -0.17 -17.86
N GLN A 519 -5.79 0.54 -18.47
CA GLN A 519 -5.67 0.92 -19.88
C GLN A 519 -4.67 2.06 -20.14
N LYS A 520 -4.42 2.93 -19.14
CA LYS A 520 -3.28 3.88 -19.18
C LYS A 520 -1.91 3.20 -18.98
N PHE A 521 -1.86 2.04 -18.34
CA PHE A 521 -0.59 1.36 -18.01
C PHE A 521 0.07 0.69 -19.23
N LEU A 522 -0.71 0.28 -20.24
CA LEU A 522 -0.23 -0.42 -21.43
C LEU A 522 0.44 0.48 -22.50
N MET A 523 0.56 1.80 -22.26
CA MET A 523 1.25 2.72 -23.17
C MET A 523 2.68 3.09 -22.74
N VAL A 524 3.17 2.58 -21.60
CA VAL A 524 4.47 2.97 -21.03
C VAL A 524 5.63 2.06 -21.48
N GLU A 525 5.36 0.84 -21.94
CA GLU A 525 6.38 -0.16 -22.35
C GLU A 525 7.29 0.29 -23.52
N GLY A 526 7.02 1.44 -24.15
CA GLY A 526 7.87 2.05 -25.18
C GLY A 526 8.91 3.06 -24.67
N GLN A 527 8.94 3.43 -23.38
CA GLN A 527 9.82 4.48 -22.86
C GLN A 527 11.08 3.98 -22.13
N ASP A 528 11.09 2.75 -21.62
CA ASP A 528 12.20 2.25 -20.78
C ASP A 528 13.53 2.15 -21.56
N SER A 529 13.50 1.76 -22.84
CA SER A 529 14.68 1.68 -23.70
C SER A 529 15.37 3.03 -23.94
N LEU A 530 14.59 4.12 -24.02
CA LEU A 530 15.10 5.48 -24.17
C LEU A 530 15.74 6.02 -22.88
N TRP A 531 15.30 5.53 -21.71
CA TRP A 531 15.92 5.88 -20.43
C TRP A 531 17.25 5.17 -20.22
N GLU A 532 17.35 3.91 -20.61
CA GLU A 532 18.58 3.11 -20.50
C GLU A 532 19.72 3.68 -21.37
N GLU A 533 19.39 4.07 -22.61
CA GLU A 533 20.33 4.74 -23.53
C GLU A 533 20.78 6.11 -23.01
N ARG A 534 19.86 6.90 -22.44
CA ARG A 534 20.18 8.20 -21.81
C ARG A 534 21.05 8.05 -20.56
N TYR A 535 20.84 7.02 -19.76
CA TYR A 535 21.63 6.74 -18.56
C TYR A 535 23.07 6.34 -18.89
N LEU A 536 23.26 5.49 -19.92
CA LEU A 536 24.59 5.14 -20.41
C LEU A 536 25.31 6.37 -20.99
N ALA A 537 24.64 7.18 -21.82
CA ALA A 537 25.20 8.41 -22.37
C ALA A 537 25.53 9.47 -21.28
N ALA A 538 24.86 9.45 -20.13
CA ALA A 538 25.20 10.30 -18.98
C ALA A 538 26.48 9.82 -18.27
N ARG A 539 26.63 8.51 -18.06
CA ARG A 539 27.87 7.93 -17.48
C ARG A 539 29.10 8.18 -18.34
N GLU A 540 28.97 8.12 -19.67
CA GLU A 540 30.08 8.41 -20.59
C GLU A 540 30.52 9.89 -20.52
N ARG A 541 29.57 10.83 -20.37
CA ARG A 541 29.89 12.24 -20.15
C ARG A 541 30.60 12.46 -18.81
N GLU A 542 30.10 11.86 -17.73
CA GLU A 542 30.73 11.97 -16.40
C GLU A 542 32.16 11.41 -16.41
N ALA A 543 32.40 10.29 -17.10
CA ALA A 543 33.75 9.75 -17.29
C ALA A 543 34.65 10.69 -18.12
N GLY A 544 34.13 11.24 -19.23
CA GLY A 544 34.84 12.20 -20.07
C GLY A 544 35.11 13.56 -19.40
N GLU A 545 34.32 13.94 -18.40
CA GLU A 545 34.55 15.13 -17.56
C GLU A 545 35.60 14.85 -16.49
N LYS A 546 35.57 13.69 -15.81
CA LYS A 546 36.62 13.29 -14.87
C LYS A 546 37.99 13.21 -15.54
N MET A 547 38.08 12.63 -16.74
CA MET A 547 39.33 12.58 -17.52
C MET A 547 39.83 13.99 -17.91
N ARG A 548 38.93 14.93 -18.23
CA ARG A 548 39.29 16.33 -18.52
C ARG A 548 39.77 17.07 -17.27
N ALA A 549 39.09 16.90 -16.13
CA ALA A 549 39.48 17.47 -14.85
C ALA A 549 40.82 16.92 -14.34
N GLU A 550 41.10 15.64 -14.55
CA GLU A 550 42.41 15.04 -14.24
C GLU A 550 43.51 15.59 -15.15
N LYS A 551 43.26 15.70 -16.46
CA LYS A 551 44.21 16.31 -17.41
C LYS A 551 44.50 17.77 -17.06
N GLU A 552 43.49 18.56 -16.75
CA GLU A 552 43.65 19.96 -16.35
C GLU A 552 44.39 20.08 -15.01
N ARG A 553 44.15 19.16 -14.05
CA ARG A 553 44.92 19.09 -12.81
C ARG A 553 46.40 18.80 -13.04
N LEU A 554 46.72 17.87 -13.95
CA LEU A 554 48.09 17.55 -14.32
C LEU A 554 48.78 18.70 -15.07
N GLU A 555 48.07 19.35 -15.99
CA GLU A 555 48.57 20.55 -16.69
C GLU A 555 48.84 21.70 -15.71
N ARG A 556 47.96 21.94 -14.72
CA ARG A 556 48.19 22.92 -13.65
C ARG A 556 49.36 22.55 -12.74
N GLN A 557 49.67 21.26 -12.55
CA GLN A 557 50.85 20.84 -11.80
C GLN A 557 52.15 21.09 -12.58
N MET A 558 52.17 20.86 -13.91
CA MET A 558 53.32 21.15 -14.78
C MET A 558 53.57 22.64 -15.06
N VAL A 559 52.68 23.55 -14.64
CA VAL A 559 52.85 25.01 -14.75
C VAL A 559 53.40 25.62 -13.44
N VAL A 560 53.58 24.80 -12.40
CA VAL A 560 54.07 25.20 -11.06
C VAL A 560 55.47 24.64 -10.77
N GLU A 561 56.01 23.76 -11.63
CA GLU A 561 57.42 23.38 -11.73
C GLU A 561 58.14 24.18 -12.84
#